data_AF-A0A2D5H286-F1
#
_entry.id   AF-A0A2D5H286-F1
#
_cell.length_a   1.000
_cell.length_b   1.000
_cell.length_c   1.000
_cell.angle_alpha   90.00
_cell.angle_beta   90.00
_cell.angle_gamma   90.00
#
_symmetry.space_group_name_H-M   'P 1'
#
loop_
_entity.id
_entity.type
_entity.pdbx_description
1 polymer ?
#
loop_
_entity_poly.entity_id
_entity_poly.type
_entity_poly.pdbx_seq_one_letter_code
_entity_poly.pdbx_strand_id
1 'polypeptide(L)'
;MESVLLRIRKPIQIVIKEYYMRHLLLRNIVCPLIAAAVAFSLCQSVMAAEKYELKVVTDRPDAIYQAGEEATFLISVTKDGKPLADESGETITYRVDDYISSGPNYPNGKLTVGSEPAVVKVTADKPGFLRCVVTLDANKKLTKTAGAAFSPQEIEPSLPVPADFDEFWTEQKRKLAEVPAKAKLTPVTQPNNKIECFDLQVDCLGGAPVSGYLGKPKDAKPKSLPAILWVHGAGVRSSSLGNAIKGANAGMLSLDINAHGLPNGKTAEFYKEQYAGPLKGYPHFGRENRETTYFVGMFLRLIRAMDYLTSQPEWDGKTLIVIGHSQGGGQALAAGGLDERVTFIASGVPAICDHSGRAAGRINGWPKLVTTLPDGTPAAAELKAAQYVDGVNFASRSKADAIMSVGFIDVTCPPSSCYAAYNQLKGKKQVINKPLMGHAAPGDIHKAFFAAVKAHVKEQAGK
;
A
#
# COMPACT_ATOMS: atom_id res chain seq x y z
N MET A 1 24.97 -48.65 -86.19
CA MET A 1 25.37 -48.03 -84.91
C MET A 1 24.43 -48.55 -83.83
N GLU A 2 24.44 -49.83 -83.47
CA GLU A 2 25.50 -50.58 -82.79
C GLU A 2 26.27 -49.80 -81.72
N SER A 3 26.12 -50.28 -80.48
CA SER A 3 27.00 -50.16 -79.31
C SER A 3 27.00 -48.86 -78.50
N VAL A 4 26.09 -48.75 -77.51
CA VAL A 4 26.48 -48.36 -76.12
C VAL A 4 25.56 -49.07 -75.10
N LEU A 5 25.44 -50.39 -75.21
CA LEU A 5 25.03 -51.27 -74.11
C LEU A 5 26.29 -51.93 -73.57
N LEU A 6 27.20 -51.15 -72.99
CA LEU A 6 28.27 -51.67 -72.13
C LEU A 6 28.88 -50.56 -71.28
N ARG A 7 28.42 -50.45 -70.03
CA ARG A 7 29.18 -50.16 -68.80
C ARG A 7 28.32 -49.47 -67.72
N ILE A 8 27.20 -50.12 -67.42
CA ILE A 8 26.85 -50.37 -66.01
C ILE A 8 28.01 -51.18 -65.43
N ARG A 9 28.89 -50.54 -64.65
CA ARG A 9 29.81 -51.13 -63.62
C ARG A 9 30.91 -50.11 -63.31
N LYS A 10 30.57 -49.05 -62.57
CA LYS A 10 31.46 -48.13 -61.82
C LYS A 10 30.61 -46.88 -61.48
N PRO A 11 29.61 -46.98 -60.58
CA PRO A 11 29.94 -46.78 -59.17
C PRO A 11 29.05 -47.54 -58.16
N ILE A 12 28.31 -48.60 -58.53
CA ILE A 12 27.53 -49.38 -57.54
C ILE A 12 28.43 -50.07 -56.50
N GLN A 13 29.68 -50.42 -56.86
CA GLN A 13 30.68 -50.92 -55.91
C GLN A 13 31.29 -49.83 -55.00
N ILE A 14 31.14 -48.54 -55.33
CA ILE A 14 31.64 -47.44 -54.50
C ILE A 14 30.58 -47.08 -53.44
N VAL A 15 29.31 -47.04 -53.83
CA VAL A 15 28.21 -46.68 -52.92
C VAL A 15 27.98 -47.75 -51.83
N ILE A 16 28.13 -49.05 -52.14
CA ILE A 16 27.96 -50.12 -51.13
C ILE A 16 29.14 -50.17 -50.15
N LYS A 17 30.37 -49.84 -50.59
CA LYS A 17 31.57 -49.84 -49.74
C LYS A 17 31.62 -48.63 -48.80
N GLU A 18 31.13 -47.47 -49.23
CA GLU A 18 30.94 -46.29 -48.36
C GLU A 18 29.83 -46.49 -47.33
N TYR A 19 28.73 -47.16 -47.67
CA TYR A 19 27.63 -47.43 -46.74
C TYR A 19 28.03 -48.45 -45.65
N TYR A 20 28.79 -49.50 -46.01
CA TYR A 20 29.28 -50.49 -45.05
C TYR A 20 30.39 -49.95 -44.13
N MET A 21 31.30 -49.11 -44.65
CA MET A 21 32.35 -48.48 -43.83
C MET A 21 31.80 -47.42 -42.87
N ARG A 22 30.79 -46.64 -43.26
CA ARG A 22 30.09 -45.72 -42.35
C ARG A 22 29.37 -46.46 -41.22
N HIS A 23 28.71 -47.58 -41.51
CA HIS A 23 28.02 -48.36 -40.47
C HIS A 23 28.97 -49.12 -39.52
N LEU A 24 30.15 -49.56 -39.97
CA LEU A 24 31.14 -50.18 -39.08
C LEU A 24 31.83 -49.15 -38.15
N LEU A 25 32.11 -47.94 -38.64
CA LEU A 25 32.66 -46.84 -37.82
C LEU A 25 31.66 -46.34 -36.77
N LEU A 26 30.36 -46.33 -37.10
CA LEU A 26 29.28 -45.96 -36.17
C LEU A 26 29.03 -47.03 -35.08
N ARG A 27 29.36 -48.31 -35.29
CA ARG A 27 29.09 -49.37 -34.31
C ARG A 27 30.24 -49.62 -33.33
N ASN A 28 31.49 -49.38 -33.73
CA ASN A 28 32.66 -49.72 -32.90
C ASN A 28 33.41 -48.52 -32.28
N ILE A 29 33.07 -47.27 -32.61
CA ILE A 29 33.67 -46.08 -31.96
C ILE A 29 32.62 -45.20 -31.28
N VAL A 30 31.38 -45.17 -31.76
CA VAL A 30 30.35 -44.27 -31.21
C VAL A 30 29.63 -44.87 -29.97
N CYS A 31 29.53 -46.19 -29.85
CA CYS A 31 28.90 -46.84 -28.69
C CYS A 31 29.69 -46.73 -27.35
N PRO A 32 31.03 -46.87 -27.30
CA PRO A 32 31.75 -46.67 -26.04
C PRO A 32 31.89 -45.20 -25.64
N LEU A 33 31.86 -44.26 -26.60
CA LEU A 33 31.92 -42.82 -26.31
C LEU A 33 30.59 -42.26 -25.77
N ILE A 34 29.44 -42.82 -26.17
CA ILE A 34 28.14 -42.47 -25.59
C ILE A 34 27.97 -43.11 -24.20
N ALA A 35 28.49 -44.32 -23.96
CA ALA A 35 28.47 -44.92 -22.63
C ALA A 35 29.36 -44.15 -21.62
N ALA A 36 30.51 -43.63 -22.05
CA ALA A 36 31.37 -42.79 -21.21
C ALA A 36 30.77 -41.38 -20.99
N ALA A 37 30.09 -40.79 -21.98
CA ALA A 37 29.42 -39.50 -21.83
C ALA A 37 28.14 -39.58 -21.00
N VAL A 38 27.43 -40.71 -21.00
CA VAL A 38 26.24 -40.93 -20.16
C VAL A 38 26.62 -41.30 -18.72
N ALA A 39 27.78 -41.95 -18.50
CA ALA A 39 28.29 -42.20 -17.15
C ALA A 39 28.95 -40.96 -16.50
N PHE A 40 29.47 -40.00 -17.27
CA PHE A 40 30.02 -38.74 -16.73
C PHE A 40 28.98 -37.63 -16.53
N SER A 41 27.76 -37.79 -17.06
CA SER A 41 26.68 -36.79 -16.92
C SER A 41 25.70 -37.08 -15.77
N LEU A 42 25.93 -38.14 -14.98
CA LEU A 42 25.09 -38.50 -13.83
C LEU A 42 25.68 -38.13 -12.46
N CYS A 43 26.77 -37.34 -12.44
CA CYS A 43 27.34 -36.80 -11.21
C CYS A 43 27.52 -35.27 -11.26
N GLN A 44 26.69 -34.56 -12.02
CA GLN A 44 26.38 -33.19 -11.64
C GLN A 44 25.37 -33.26 -10.50
N SER A 45 25.89 -33.44 -9.28
CA SER A 45 25.19 -32.94 -8.12
C SER A 45 24.90 -31.47 -8.38
N VAL A 46 23.68 -31.17 -8.82
CA VAL A 46 23.14 -29.82 -8.66
C VAL A 46 23.11 -29.66 -7.15
N MET A 47 24.19 -29.11 -6.58
CA MET A 47 24.21 -28.64 -5.21
C MET A 47 23.07 -27.64 -5.16
N ALA A 48 21.92 -28.08 -4.62
CA ALA A 48 20.81 -27.19 -4.36
C ALA A 48 21.40 -26.06 -3.52
N ALA A 49 21.31 -24.82 -4.00
CA ALA A 49 21.82 -23.68 -3.26
C ALA A 49 21.18 -23.71 -1.88
N GLU A 50 22.00 -23.73 -0.83
CA GLU A 50 21.55 -23.79 0.56
C GLU A 50 20.48 -22.71 0.78
N LYS A 51 19.28 -23.15 1.15
CA LYS A 51 18.13 -22.26 1.29
C LYS A 51 17.99 -21.85 2.75
N TYR A 52 18.61 -20.72 3.08
CA TYR A 52 18.39 -20.07 4.36
C TYR A 52 17.03 -19.35 4.38
N GLU A 53 16.30 -19.51 5.48
CA GLU A 53 15.13 -18.69 5.79
C GLU A 53 15.33 -18.05 7.17
N LEU A 54 15.16 -16.73 7.23
CA LEU A 54 15.20 -15.95 8.46
C LEU A 54 13.77 -15.60 8.88
N LYS A 55 13.45 -15.79 10.16
CA LYS A 55 12.18 -15.41 10.78
C LYS A 55 12.45 -14.53 11.99
N VAL A 56 11.74 -13.42 12.07
CA VAL A 56 11.75 -12.50 13.22
C VAL A 56 10.30 -12.26 13.59
N VAL A 57 9.95 -12.54 14.84
CA VAL A 57 8.61 -12.32 15.41
C VAL A 57 8.75 -11.83 16.84
N THR A 58 7.65 -11.45 17.47
CA THR A 58 7.58 -11.23 18.91
C THR A 58 7.07 -12.48 19.64
N ASP A 59 7.25 -12.55 20.95
CA ASP A 59 6.70 -13.60 21.81
C ASP A 59 5.16 -13.62 21.84
N ARG A 60 4.53 -12.49 21.53
CA ARG A 60 3.07 -12.39 21.32
C ARG A 60 2.71 -12.30 19.84
N PRO A 61 1.69 -13.04 19.36
CA PRO A 61 1.25 -12.95 17.96
C PRO A 61 0.71 -11.58 17.52
N ASP A 62 0.09 -10.82 18.44
CA ASP A 62 -0.44 -9.48 18.17
C ASP A 62 0.63 -8.37 18.30
N ALA A 63 1.76 -8.70 18.96
CA ALA A 63 2.88 -7.82 19.23
C ALA A 63 2.49 -6.53 19.99
N ILE A 64 1.51 -6.62 20.89
CA ILE A 64 1.05 -5.47 21.70
C ILE A 64 1.42 -5.69 23.17
N TYR A 65 1.98 -4.63 23.76
CA TYR A 65 2.49 -4.57 25.13
C TYR A 65 2.05 -3.27 25.78
N GLN A 66 2.09 -3.21 27.12
CA GLN A 66 1.93 -1.95 27.85
C GLN A 66 3.24 -1.17 27.87
N ALA A 67 3.18 0.16 27.96
CA ALA A 67 4.37 0.96 28.23
C ALA A 67 5.02 0.51 29.57
N GLY A 68 6.34 0.35 29.58
CA GLY A 68 7.12 -0.21 30.68
C GLY A 68 7.15 -1.76 30.75
N GLU A 69 6.39 -2.45 29.89
CA GLU A 69 6.44 -3.92 29.79
C GLU A 69 7.62 -4.39 28.93
N GLU A 70 8.21 -5.54 29.27
CA GLU A 70 9.23 -6.19 28.43
C GLU A 70 8.57 -6.90 27.23
N ALA A 71 9.02 -6.55 26.02
CA ALA A 71 8.70 -7.30 24.80
C ALA A 71 9.91 -8.12 24.35
N THR A 72 9.67 -9.31 23.83
CA THR A 72 10.73 -10.21 23.37
C THR A 72 10.62 -10.46 21.87
N PHE A 73 11.67 -10.13 21.12
CA PHE A 73 11.83 -10.58 19.74
C PHE A 73 12.51 -11.95 19.70
N LEU A 74 11.91 -12.87 18.94
CA LEU A 74 12.36 -14.24 18.72
C LEU A 74 12.87 -14.37 17.28
N ILE A 75 14.11 -14.82 17.14
CA ILE A 75 14.84 -14.85 15.87
C ILE A 75 15.25 -16.28 15.58
N SER A 76 14.72 -16.84 14.49
CA SER A 76 15.03 -18.21 14.08
C SER A 76 15.57 -18.21 12.66
N VAL A 77 16.54 -19.09 12.41
CA VAL A 77 17.08 -19.34 11.08
C VAL A 77 16.95 -20.83 10.79
N THR A 78 16.42 -21.15 9.62
CA THR A 78 16.39 -22.51 9.10
C THR A 78 17.25 -22.61 7.86
N LYS A 79 17.94 -23.73 7.70
CA LYS A 79 18.70 -24.11 6.50
C LYS A 79 18.03 -25.33 5.88
N ASP A 80 17.61 -25.21 4.62
CA ASP A 80 16.93 -26.28 3.87
C ASP A 80 15.68 -26.82 4.60
N GLY A 81 14.94 -25.91 5.25
CA GLY A 81 13.72 -26.21 6.00
C GLY A 81 13.93 -26.83 7.38
N LYS A 82 15.18 -27.02 7.83
CA LYS A 82 15.50 -27.52 9.16
C LYS A 82 16.07 -26.41 10.05
N PRO A 83 15.78 -26.36 11.35
CA PRO A 83 16.47 -25.47 12.28
C PRO A 83 17.99 -25.63 12.17
N LEU A 84 18.73 -24.54 12.33
CA LEU A 84 20.19 -24.63 12.39
C LEU A 84 20.61 -25.44 13.62
N ALA A 85 21.70 -26.21 13.49
CA ALA A 85 22.34 -26.83 14.65
C ALA A 85 23.12 -25.76 15.44
N ASP A 86 23.21 -25.92 16.76
CA ASP A 86 23.97 -25.00 17.62
C ASP A 86 25.45 -24.95 17.24
N GLU A 87 25.98 -26.05 16.69
CA GLU A 87 27.36 -26.17 16.20
C GLU A 87 27.61 -25.47 14.86
N SER A 88 26.57 -24.95 14.19
CA SER A 88 26.73 -24.28 12.88
C SER A 88 27.59 -23.03 12.95
N GLY A 89 27.65 -22.36 14.12
CA GLY A 89 28.38 -21.12 14.31
C GLY A 89 27.84 -19.93 13.51
N GLU A 90 26.67 -20.07 12.89
CA GLU A 90 26.04 -19.03 12.09
C GLU A 90 25.62 -17.85 12.97
N THR A 91 25.74 -16.65 12.41
CA THR A 91 25.52 -15.43 13.19
C THR A 91 24.64 -14.44 12.46
N ILE A 92 23.83 -13.72 13.22
CA ILE A 92 22.99 -12.62 12.73
C ILE A 92 23.47 -11.31 13.35
N THR A 93 23.28 -10.21 12.62
CA THR A 93 23.36 -8.86 13.16
C THR A 93 21.94 -8.33 13.38
N TYR A 94 21.71 -7.64 14.48
CA TYR A 94 20.42 -7.05 14.80
C TYR A 94 20.56 -5.60 15.24
N ARG A 95 19.50 -4.83 15.03
CA ARG A 95 19.33 -3.50 15.58
C ARG A 95 17.87 -3.27 15.91
N VAL A 96 17.61 -2.72 17.10
CA VAL A 96 16.32 -2.17 17.47
C VAL A 96 16.29 -0.69 17.14
N ASP A 97 15.17 -0.18 16.61
CA ASP A 97 14.97 1.26 16.39
C ASP A 97 13.50 1.69 16.53
N ASP A 98 13.28 2.99 16.72
CA ASP A 98 11.96 3.65 16.77
C ASP A 98 11.68 4.46 15.50
N TYR A 99 12.20 4.00 14.35
CA TYR A 99 12.11 4.65 13.03
C TYR A 99 12.92 5.94 12.87
N ILE A 100 13.50 6.48 13.95
CA ILE A 100 14.33 7.68 13.89
C ILE A 100 15.80 7.25 13.83
N SER A 101 16.50 7.62 12.75
CA SER A 101 17.92 7.26 12.58
C SER A 101 18.85 7.92 13.60
N SER A 102 18.42 9.04 14.19
CA SER A 102 19.11 9.77 15.26
C SER A 102 18.50 9.51 16.65
N GLY A 103 17.76 8.41 16.82
CA GLY A 103 17.05 8.09 18.05
C GLY A 103 17.98 7.63 19.19
N PRO A 104 17.41 7.25 20.35
CA PRO A 104 18.15 6.64 21.44
C PRO A 104 18.99 5.43 21.00
N ASN A 105 20.02 5.12 21.79
CA ASN A 105 20.81 3.90 21.61
C ASN A 105 20.00 2.69 22.06
N TYR A 106 19.17 2.16 21.18
CA TYR A 106 18.48 0.89 21.38
C TYR A 106 19.44 -0.30 21.23
N PRO A 107 19.08 -1.49 21.78
CA PRO A 107 19.88 -2.70 21.66
C PRO A 107 20.24 -3.02 20.20
N ASN A 108 21.52 -3.29 19.96
CA ASN A 108 22.04 -3.72 18.67
C ASN A 108 23.28 -4.58 18.91
N GLY A 109 23.60 -5.46 17.96
CA GLY A 109 24.77 -6.32 18.10
C GLY A 109 24.73 -7.53 17.18
N LYS A 110 25.53 -8.54 17.55
CA LYS A 110 25.67 -9.82 16.84
C LYS A 110 25.26 -10.95 17.78
N LEU A 111 24.46 -11.90 17.29
CA LEU A 111 24.05 -13.09 18.04
C LEU A 111 24.36 -14.35 17.22
N THR A 112 24.75 -15.43 17.89
CA THR A 112 24.79 -16.76 17.30
C THR A 112 23.37 -17.32 17.26
N VAL A 113 23.00 -17.94 16.14
CA VAL A 113 21.71 -18.62 15.97
C VAL A 113 21.93 -20.14 15.97
N GLY A 114 20.98 -20.88 16.52
CA GLY A 114 21.05 -22.32 16.63
C GLY A 114 19.67 -22.96 16.51
N SER A 115 19.49 -24.05 17.24
CA SER A 115 18.26 -24.85 17.25
C SER A 115 17.11 -24.10 17.90
N GLU A 116 17.41 -23.36 18.98
CA GLU A 116 16.48 -22.48 19.67
C GLU A 116 16.53 -21.03 19.12
N PRO A 117 15.42 -20.28 19.18
CA PRO A 117 15.40 -18.89 18.75
C PRO A 117 16.36 -18.02 19.57
N ALA A 118 17.15 -17.20 18.88
CA ALA A 118 17.88 -16.11 19.53
C ALA A 118 16.89 -15.04 20.03
N VAL A 119 17.23 -14.42 21.16
CA VAL A 119 16.32 -13.56 21.93
C VAL A 119 16.87 -12.13 21.99
N VAL A 120 16.02 -11.16 21.67
CA VAL A 120 16.29 -9.73 21.88
C VAL A 120 15.15 -9.15 22.70
N LYS A 121 15.45 -8.73 23.93
CA LYS A 121 14.50 -8.11 24.86
C LYS A 121 14.55 -6.60 24.75
N VAL A 122 13.39 -5.95 24.80
CA VAL A 122 13.24 -4.50 24.74
C VAL A 122 12.14 -4.02 25.67
N THR A 123 12.18 -2.74 26.02
CA THR A 123 11.13 -2.06 26.78
C THR A 123 11.00 -0.65 26.21
N ALA A 124 9.80 -0.08 26.28
CA ALA A 124 9.58 1.34 26.01
C ALA A 124 8.69 1.94 27.11
N ASP A 125 9.19 2.98 27.78
CA ASP A 125 8.47 3.62 28.90
C ASP A 125 7.34 4.54 28.45
N LYS A 126 7.20 4.76 27.13
CA LYS A 126 6.19 5.64 26.54
C LYS A 126 5.41 4.92 25.44
N PRO A 127 4.14 5.31 25.19
CA PRO A 127 3.38 4.85 24.04
C PRO A 127 4.16 5.03 22.72
N GLY A 128 4.28 3.97 21.94
CA GLY A 128 5.11 3.98 20.74
C GLY A 128 5.29 2.63 20.08
N PHE A 129 6.25 2.58 19.15
CA PHE A 129 6.58 1.38 18.39
C PHE A 129 8.08 1.22 18.29
N LEU A 130 8.56 0.00 18.51
CA LEU A 130 9.94 -0.39 18.24
C LEU A 130 9.96 -1.46 17.15
N ARG A 131 11.04 -1.49 16.37
CA ARG A 131 11.29 -2.52 15.37
C ARG A 131 12.60 -3.23 15.66
N CYS A 132 12.62 -4.54 15.49
CA CYS A 132 13.86 -5.31 15.44
C CYS A 132 14.18 -5.65 13.98
N VAL A 133 15.24 -5.05 13.44
CA VAL A 133 15.77 -5.34 12.10
C VAL A 133 16.92 -6.32 12.24
N VAL A 134 16.82 -7.47 11.58
CA VAL A 134 17.78 -8.56 11.68
C VAL A 134 18.30 -8.89 10.30
N THR A 135 19.61 -9.06 10.20
CA THR A 135 20.31 -9.43 8.98
C THR A 135 21.15 -10.68 9.21
N LEU A 136 20.95 -11.68 8.36
CA LEU A 136 21.82 -12.84 8.22
C LEU A 136 22.72 -12.62 7.00
N ASP A 137 24.03 -12.55 7.23
CA ASP A 137 25.06 -12.47 6.18
C ASP A 137 25.58 -13.89 5.87
N ALA A 138 24.69 -14.75 5.35
CA ALA A 138 25.06 -16.04 4.76
C ALA A 138 25.46 -15.84 3.29
N ASN A 139 25.55 -16.93 2.49
CA ASN A 139 25.80 -16.90 1.03
C ASN A 139 25.02 -15.81 0.26
N LYS A 140 23.86 -15.39 0.80
CA LYS A 140 23.14 -14.18 0.41
C LYS A 140 22.66 -13.42 1.64
N LYS A 141 22.75 -12.09 1.60
CA LYS A 141 22.19 -11.20 2.63
C LYS A 141 20.67 -11.33 2.72
N LEU A 142 20.16 -11.75 3.88
CA LEU A 142 18.73 -11.84 4.19
C LEU A 142 18.39 -10.88 5.32
N THR A 143 17.43 -9.99 5.10
CA THR A 143 16.96 -9.05 6.13
C THR A 143 15.48 -9.27 6.42
N LYS A 144 15.13 -9.29 7.71
CA LYS A 144 13.75 -9.37 8.20
C LYS A 144 13.54 -8.41 9.35
N THR A 145 12.29 -8.00 9.51
CA THR A 145 11.90 -7.03 10.55
C THR A 145 10.60 -7.46 11.20
N ALA A 146 10.52 -7.29 12.51
CA ALA A 146 9.26 -7.35 13.26
C ALA A 146 9.08 -6.06 14.07
N GLY A 147 7.83 -5.66 14.30
CA GLY A 147 7.49 -4.52 15.14
C GLY A 147 6.82 -4.96 16.43
N ALA A 148 7.04 -4.21 17.51
CA ALA A 148 6.36 -4.30 18.80
C ALA A 148 5.70 -2.96 19.12
N ALA A 149 4.44 -3.01 19.53
CA ALA A 149 3.66 -1.84 19.94
C ALA A 149 3.61 -1.75 21.46
N PHE A 150 3.84 -0.55 22.00
CA PHE A 150 3.73 -0.25 23.42
C PHE A 150 2.60 0.76 23.61
N SER A 151 1.54 0.39 24.34
CA SER A 151 0.33 1.20 24.59
C SER A 151 -0.14 2.00 23.35
N PRO A 152 -0.34 1.38 22.17
CA PRO A 152 -0.56 2.13 20.93
C PRO A 152 -1.84 2.99 20.95
N GLN A 153 -2.84 2.62 21.76
CA GLN A 153 -4.07 3.38 21.93
C GLN A 153 -3.92 4.64 22.81
N GLU A 154 -2.76 4.83 23.44
CA GLU A 154 -2.41 5.99 24.25
C GLU A 154 -1.50 6.97 23.48
N ILE A 155 -1.23 6.73 22.20
CA ILE A 155 -0.47 7.66 21.36
C ILE A 155 -1.32 8.91 21.10
N GLU A 156 -0.86 10.04 21.62
CA GLU A 156 -1.50 11.34 21.48
C GLU A 156 -1.08 12.09 20.20
N PRO A 157 -1.88 13.06 19.72
CA PRO A 157 -1.47 13.99 18.67
C PRO A 157 -0.13 14.64 19.00
N SER A 158 0.72 14.87 17.99
CA SER A 158 2.03 15.49 18.22
C SER A 158 1.96 16.97 18.56
N LEU A 159 0.88 17.65 18.16
CA LEU A 159 0.60 19.06 18.47
C LEU A 159 -0.91 19.26 18.67
N PRO A 160 -1.34 20.29 19.42
CA PRO A 160 -2.73 20.68 19.47
C PRO A 160 -3.23 21.15 18.09
N VAL A 161 -4.53 21.00 17.84
CA VAL A 161 -5.16 21.50 16.61
C VAL A 161 -5.05 23.04 16.56
N PRO A 162 -4.74 23.65 15.40
CA PRO A 162 -4.81 25.10 15.24
C PRO A 162 -6.19 25.67 15.60
N ALA A 163 -6.22 26.78 16.33
CA ALA A 163 -7.47 27.40 16.82
C ALA A 163 -8.42 27.81 15.68
N ASP A 164 -7.89 28.19 14.52
CA ASP A 164 -8.64 28.60 13.33
C ASP A 164 -8.77 27.48 12.27
N PHE A 165 -8.53 26.22 12.63
CA PHE A 165 -8.62 25.08 11.70
C PHE A 165 -10.02 24.95 11.08
N ASP A 166 -11.07 25.07 11.90
CA ASP A 166 -12.46 24.94 11.45
C ASP A 166 -12.90 26.15 10.60
N GLU A 167 -12.47 27.35 10.98
CA GLU A 167 -12.70 28.56 10.21
C GLU A 167 -12.06 28.45 8.82
N PHE A 168 -10.79 28.00 8.76
CA PHE A 168 -10.08 27.78 7.51
C PHE A 168 -10.87 26.84 6.58
N TRP A 169 -11.25 25.65 7.05
CA TRP A 169 -11.97 24.68 6.21
C TRP A 169 -13.40 25.10 5.88
N THR A 170 -14.06 25.87 6.75
CA THR A 170 -15.34 26.50 6.44
C THR A 170 -15.20 27.47 5.28
N GLU A 171 -14.17 28.31 5.29
CA GLU A 171 -13.87 29.24 4.21
C GLU A 171 -13.51 28.50 2.91
N GLN A 172 -12.72 27.44 2.96
CA GLN A 172 -12.42 26.64 1.76
C GLN A 172 -13.68 26.00 1.16
N LYS A 173 -14.60 25.49 2.00
CA LYS A 173 -15.91 24.97 1.55
C LYS A 173 -16.80 26.08 0.95
N ARG A 174 -16.79 27.28 1.55
CA ARG A 174 -17.52 28.44 1.02
C ARG A 174 -17.03 28.82 -0.37
N LYS A 175 -15.70 28.96 -0.56
CA LYS A 175 -15.08 29.21 -1.88
C LYS A 175 -15.42 28.10 -2.89
N LEU A 176 -15.42 26.84 -2.45
CA LEU A 176 -15.82 25.73 -3.33
C LEU A 176 -17.28 25.86 -3.77
N ALA A 177 -18.20 26.23 -2.87
CA ALA A 177 -19.62 26.37 -3.18
C ALA A 177 -19.92 27.46 -4.22
N GLU A 178 -19.07 28.48 -4.35
CA GLU A 178 -19.18 29.51 -5.38
C GLU A 178 -18.90 28.99 -6.80
N VAL A 179 -18.19 27.86 -6.93
CA VAL A 179 -17.90 27.24 -8.23
C VAL A 179 -19.06 26.31 -8.62
N PRO A 180 -19.79 26.57 -9.72
CA PRO A 180 -20.88 25.68 -10.15
C PRO A 180 -20.41 24.24 -10.33
N ALA A 181 -21.15 23.26 -9.79
CA ALA A 181 -20.83 21.84 -9.90
C ALA A 181 -21.28 21.25 -11.25
N LYS A 182 -20.86 21.86 -12.37
CA LYS A 182 -21.17 21.36 -13.71
C LYS A 182 -20.53 19.99 -13.90
N ALA A 183 -21.36 18.99 -14.15
CA ALA A 183 -20.93 17.62 -14.36
C ALA A 183 -21.03 17.23 -15.83
N LYS A 184 -19.99 16.57 -16.34
CA LYS A 184 -19.97 15.92 -17.64
C LYS A 184 -19.84 14.41 -17.43
N LEU A 185 -20.78 13.66 -17.99
CA LEU A 185 -20.82 12.20 -17.96
C LEU A 185 -20.57 11.67 -19.37
N THR A 186 -19.50 10.90 -19.55
CA THR A 186 -19.21 10.20 -20.80
C THR A 186 -19.43 8.69 -20.60
N PRO A 187 -20.37 8.04 -21.30
CA PRO A 187 -20.65 6.61 -21.10
C PRO A 187 -19.41 5.73 -21.30
N VAL A 188 -19.27 4.71 -20.46
CA VAL A 188 -18.18 3.71 -20.51
C VAL A 188 -18.78 2.31 -20.52
N THR A 189 -18.38 1.51 -21.50
CA THR A 189 -18.84 0.13 -21.64
C THR A 189 -18.23 -0.75 -20.55
N GLN A 190 -19.05 -1.65 -19.98
CA GLN A 190 -18.57 -2.72 -19.10
C GLN A 190 -19.46 -3.98 -19.21
N PRO A 191 -18.98 -5.16 -18.76
CA PRO A 191 -19.64 -6.44 -19.05
C PRO A 191 -21.01 -6.68 -18.41
N ASN A 192 -21.29 -6.12 -17.24
CA ASN A 192 -22.55 -6.32 -16.53
C ASN A 192 -23.63 -5.36 -17.05
N ASN A 193 -24.56 -5.87 -17.85
CA ASN A 193 -25.63 -5.04 -18.44
C ASN A 193 -26.62 -4.40 -17.43
N LYS A 194 -26.58 -4.77 -16.13
CA LYS A 194 -27.43 -4.20 -15.07
C LYS A 194 -26.88 -2.93 -14.42
N ILE A 195 -25.62 -2.62 -14.67
CA ILE A 195 -24.98 -1.39 -14.21
C ILE A 195 -24.65 -0.49 -15.41
N GLU A 196 -24.63 0.81 -15.18
CA GLU A 196 -24.13 1.80 -16.12
C GLU A 196 -22.91 2.47 -15.51
N CYS A 197 -21.94 2.78 -16.37
CA CYS A 197 -20.70 3.43 -15.98
C CYS A 197 -20.42 4.65 -16.83
N PHE A 198 -19.79 5.65 -16.20
CA PHE A 198 -19.45 6.91 -16.83
C PHE A 198 -18.03 7.34 -16.43
N ASP A 199 -17.30 7.92 -17.37
CA ASP A 199 -16.19 8.82 -17.07
C ASP A 199 -16.79 10.18 -16.70
N LEU A 200 -16.66 10.52 -15.43
CA LEU A 200 -17.23 11.70 -14.78
C LEU A 200 -16.15 12.77 -14.66
N GLN A 201 -16.49 13.98 -15.11
CA GLN A 201 -15.79 15.20 -14.74
C GLN A 201 -16.75 16.16 -14.05
N VAL A 202 -16.36 16.72 -12.91
CA VAL A 202 -17.11 17.79 -12.23
C VAL A 202 -16.19 18.95 -12.01
N ASP A 203 -16.59 20.15 -12.44
CA ASP A 203 -15.84 21.38 -12.19
C ASP A 203 -15.50 21.50 -10.69
N CYS A 204 -14.36 22.08 -10.36
CA CYS A 204 -13.88 22.21 -8.98
C CYS A 204 -13.01 23.46 -8.82
N LEU A 205 -12.91 23.98 -7.60
CA LEU A 205 -12.01 25.09 -7.27
C LEU A 205 -10.55 24.71 -7.55
N GLY A 206 -9.78 25.66 -8.09
CA GLY A 206 -8.36 25.46 -8.43
C GLY A 206 -8.09 24.92 -9.83
N GLY A 207 -9.11 24.87 -10.71
CA GLY A 207 -8.97 24.59 -12.14
C GLY A 207 -8.89 23.10 -12.52
N ALA A 208 -8.35 22.24 -11.65
CA ALA A 208 -8.40 20.79 -11.83
C ALA A 208 -9.76 20.23 -11.38
N PRO A 209 -10.53 19.57 -12.25
CA PRO A 209 -11.86 19.06 -11.91
C PRO A 209 -11.75 17.83 -10.97
N VAL A 210 -12.87 17.41 -10.41
CA VAL A 210 -13.04 16.02 -10.01
C VAL A 210 -13.04 15.18 -11.28
N SER A 211 -12.20 14.15 -11.34
CA SER A 211 -12.14 13.24 -12.47
C SER A 211 -12.15 11.80 -11.97
N GLY A 212 -13.12 11.01 -12.42
CA GLY A 212 -13.37 9.69 -11.86
C GLY A 212 -14.29 8.82 -12.69
N TYR A 213 -14.35 7.53 -12.37
CA TYR A 213 -15.36 6.63 -12.91
C TYR A 213 -16.53 6.49 -11.94
N LEU A 214 -17.73 6.77 -12.43
CA LEU A 214 -19.00 6.54 -11.71
C LEU A 214 -19.62 5.23 -12.21
N GLY A 215 -20.08 4.39 -11.29
CA GLY A 215 -20.91 3.23 -11.57
C GLY A 215 -22.20 3.29 -10.76
N LYS A 216 -23.34 2.99 -11.39
CA LYS A 216 -24.63 2.87 -10.71
C LYS A 216 -25.50 1.75 -11.29
N PRO A 217 -26.36 1.10 -10.50
CA PRO A 217 -27.42 0.22 -11.01
C PRO A 217 -28.41 1.00 -11.89
N LYS A 218 -28.76 0.47 -13.08
CA LYS A 218 -29.59 1.18 -14.09
C LYS A 218 -31.00 1.52 -13.61
N ASP A 219 -31.65 0.59 -12.93
CA ASP A 219 -33.07 0.70 -12.53
C ASP A 219 -33.22 1.08 -11.05
N ALA A 220 -32.23 1.79 -10.51
CA ALA A 220 -32.25 2.23 -9.12
C ALA A 220 -33.38 3.24 -8.89
N LYS A 221 -34.19 3.00 -7.86
CA LYS A 221 -35.27 3.91 -7.49
C LYS A 221 -34.70 5.17 -6.83
N PRO A 222 -35.40 6.32 -6.89
CA PRO A 222 -35.05 7.47 -6.09
C PRO A 222 -34.88 7.09 -4.61
N LYS A 223 -33.86 7.65 -3.95
CA LYS A 223 -33.55 7.43 -2.53
C LYS A 223 -33.45 5.97 -2.11
N SER A 224 -32.82 5.12 -2.94
CA SER A 224 -32.74 3.68 -2.68
C SER A 224 -31.33 3.15 -2.47
N LEU A 225 -30.29 3.93 -2.78
CA LEU A 225 -28.91 3.45 -2.79
C LEU A 225 -28.01 4.17 -1.78
N PRO A 226 -27.20 3.45 -1.00
CA PRO A 226 -26.03 4.03 -0.36
C PRO A 226 -25.05 4.57 -1.40
N ALA A 227 -24.16 5.47 -0.98
CA ALA A 227 -23.05 5.94 -1.81
C ALA A 227 -21.69 5.49 -1.25
N ILE A 228 -20.78 5.13 -2.14
CA ILE A 228 -19.39 4.78 -1.84
C ILE A 228 -18.41 5.56 -2.73
N LEU A 229 -17.44 6.21 -2.10
CA LEU A 229 -16.35 6.93 -2.74
C LEU A 229 -15.03 6.19 -2.51
N TRP A 230 -14.32 5.90 -3.60
CA TRP A 230 -13.01 5.27 -3.59
C TRP A 230 -11.93 6.32 -3.87
N VAL A 231 -10.96 6.41 -2.96
CA VAL A 231 -9.86 7.38 -3.02
C VAL A 231 -8.50 6.69 -2.99
N HIS A 232 -7.57 7.28 -3.73
CA HIS A 232 -6.37 6.59 -4.22
C HIS A 232 -5.13 6.86 -3.37
N GLY A 233 -4.29 5.83 -3.19
CA GLY A 233 -2.92 6.00 -2.68
C GLY A 233 -2.06 6.88 -3.58
N ALA A 234 -0.91 7.33 -3.08
CA ALA A 234 -0.04 8.27 -3.80
C ALA A 234 0.36 7.76 -5.19
N GLY A 235 0.58 8.68 -6.12
CA GLY A 235 0.99 8.40 -7.49
C GLY A 235 0.10 9.10 -8.51
N VAL A 236 0.46 8.99 -9.78
CA VAL A 236 -0.23 9.66 -10.90
C VAL A 236 -0.77 8.58 -11.81
N ARG A 237 -2.10 8.46 -11.89
CA ARG A 237 -2.79 7.39 -12.62
C ARG A 237 -4.26 7.75 -12.87
N SER A 238 -4.89 6.96 -13.73
CA SER A 238 -6.35 6.93 -13.94
C SER A 238 -7.11 6.58 -12.66
N SER A 239 -8.37 6.99 -12.59
CA SER A 239 -9.37 6.35 -11.72
C SER A 239 -9.54 4.87 -12.07
N SER A 240 -9.98 4.07 -11.10
CA SER A 240 -10.27 2.64 -11.23
C SER A 240 -11.74 2.38 -11.60
N LEU A 241 -11.99 2.06 -12.87
CA LEU A 241 -13.29 1.57 -13.32
C LEU A 241 -13.72 0.31 -12.57
N GLY A 242 -12.77 -0.55 -12.20
CA GLY A 242 -13.05 -1.77 -11.43
C GLY A 242 -13.64 -1.50 -10.04
N ASN A 243 -13.20 -0.44 -9.36
CA ASN A 243 -13.77 -0.03 -8.07
C ASN A 243 -15.19 0.53 -8.24
N ALA A 244 -15.40 1.36 -9.26
CA ALA A 244 -16.72 1.88 -9.62
C ALA A 244 -17.72 0.74 -9.88
N ILE A 245 -17.32 -0.26 -10.67
CA ILE A 245 -18.12 -1.47 -10.94
C ILE A 245 -18.34 -2.30 -9.67
N LYS A 246 -17.32 -2.46 -8.82
CA LYS A 246 -17.40 -3.25 -7.59
C LYS A 246 -18.45 -2.70 -6.63
N GLY A 247 -18.48 -1.39 -6.39
CA GLY A 247 -19.49 -0.78 -5.53
C GLY A 247 -20.89 -0.85 -6.15
N ALA A 248 -21.00 -0.59 -7.46
CA ALA A 248 -22.28 -0.68 -8.17
C ALA A 248 -22.88 -2.11 -8.14
N ASN A 249 -22.05 -3.14 -8.33
CA ASN A 249 -22.45 -4.54 -8.18
C ASN A 249 -22.91 -4.90 -6.76
N ALA A 250 -22.48 -4.14 -5.75
CA ALA A 250 -22.91 -4.29 -4.38
C ALA A 250 -24.13 -3.41 -4.03
N GLY A 251 -24.79 -2.82 -5.04
CA GLY A 251 -26.03 -2.04 -4.85
C GLY A 251 -25.80 -0.64 -4.29
N MET A 252 -24.70 0.03 -4.68
CA MET A 252 -24.37 1.40 -4.25
C MET A 252 -24.13 2.31 -5.45
N LEU A 253 -24.37 3.62 -5.27
CA LEU A 253 -23.75 4.64 -6.11
C LEU A 253 -22.24 4.63 -5.85
N SER A 254 -21.43 4.33 -6.85
CA SER A 254 -20.01 4.04 -6.64
C SER A 254 -19.13 4.92 -7.52
N LEU A 255 -18.42 5.86 -6.90
CA LEU A 255 -17.50 6.76 -7.58
C LEU A 255 -16.07 6.47 -7.13
N ASP A 256 -15.18 6.26 -8.08
CA ASP A 256 -13.73 6.24 -7.82
C ASP A 256 -13.13 7.49 -8.47
N ILE A 257 -12.27 8.23 -7.76
CA ILE A 257 -11.64 9.45 -8.29
C ILE A 257 -10.12 9.32 -8.30
N ASN A 258 -9.49 9.90 -9.33
CA ASN A 258 -8.04 10.14 -9.27
C ASN A 258 -7.74 11.44 -8.49
N ALA A 259 -6.58 11.50 -7.84
CA ALA A 259 -6.25 12.58 -6.92
C ALA A 259 -6.00 13.94 -7.60
N HIS A 260 -5.73 13.94 -8.91
CA HIS A 260 -5.12 15.08 -9.62
C HIS A 260 -6.08 15.82 -10.57
N GLY A 261 -7.28 15.27 -10.81
CA GLY A 261 -8.18 15.81 -11.83
C GLY A 261 -7.71 15.54 -13.26
N LEU A 262 -6.87 14.52 -13.45
CA LEU A 262 -6.38 14.13 -14.78
C LEU A 262 -7.47 13.39 -15.57
N PRO A 263 -7.47 13.46 -16.91
CA PRO A 263 -8.38 12.65 -17.72
C PRO A 263 -8.15 11.15 -17.48
N ASN A 264 -9.23 10.37 -17.41
CA ASN A 264 -9.15 8.92 -17.21
C ASN A 264 -8.91 8.17 -18.53
N GLY A 265 -8.54 6.89 -18.44
CA GLY A 265 -8.42 6.00 -19.60
C GLY A 265 -7.27 6.31 -20.57
N LYS A 266 -6.35 7.22 -20.20
CA LYS A 266 -5.11 7.47 -20.95
C LYS A 266 -4.11 6.32 -20.84
N THR A 267 -3.09 6.34 -21.70
CA THR A 267 -2.00 5.36 -21.71
C THR A 267 -1.13 5.46 -20.46
N ALA A 268 -0.35 4.41 -20.17
CA ALA A 268 0.61 4.42 -19.06
C ALA A 268 1.67 5.51 -19.24
N GLU A 269 2.09 5.75 -20.49
CA GLU A 269 3.06 6.78 -20.88
C GLU A 269 2.57 8.17 -20.53
N PHE A 270 1.31 8.50 -20.81
CA PHE A 270 0.72 9.79 -20.42
C PHE A 270 0.87 10.05 -18.92
N TYR A 271 0.50 9.09 -18.07
CA TYR A 271 0.61 9.28 -16.62
C TYR A 271 2.06 9.33 -16.14
N LYS A 272 2.96 8.58 -16.78
CA LYS A 272 4.41 8.66 -16.51
C LYS A 272 4.97 10.04 -16.85
N GLU A 273 4.56 10.61 -17.98
CA GLU A 273 4.94 11.99 -18.38
C GLU A 273 4.39 13.03 -17.41
N GLN A 274 3.12 12.89 -16.98
CA GLN A 274 2.55 13.76 -15.95
C GLN A 274 3.34 13.68 -14.64
N TYR A 275 3.71 12.48 -14.20
CA TYR A 275 4.52 12.27 -12.99
C TYR A 275 5.94 12.83 -13.10
N ALA A 276 6.58 12.69 -14.27
CA ALA A 276 7.94 13.16 -14.50
C ALA A 276 8.03 14.66 -14.82
N GLY A 277 6.93 15.27 -15.26
CA GLY A 277 6.82 16.68 -15.61
C GLY A 277 5.93 17.46 -14.63
N PRO A 278 4.69 17.84 -15.00
CA PRO A 278 3.85 18.75 -14.21
C PRO A 278 3.62 18.36 -12.74
N LEU A 279 3.61 17.06 -12.42
CA LEU A 279 3.35 16.55 -11.07
C LEU A 279 4.62 16.02 -10.37
N LYS A 280 5.81 16.31 -10.90
CA LYS A 280 7.06 15.87 -10.26
C LYS A 280 7.21 16.53 -8.90
N GLY A 281 7.18 15.74 -7.84
CA GLY A 281 7.27 16.24 -6.46
C GLY A 281 5.98 16.88 -5.93
N TYR A 282 4.82 16.58 -6.55
CA TYR A 282 3.53 17.17 -6.16
C TYR A 282 3.19 17.13 -4.66
N PRO A 283 3.58 16.11 -3.85
CA PRO A 283 3.22 16.10 -2.43
C PRO A 283 3.81 17.28 -1.65
N HIS A 284 4.84 17.94 -2.17
CA HIS A 284 5.53 19.06 -1.53
C HIS A 284 5.20 20.42 -2.16
N PHE A 285 4.33 20.49 -3.17
CA PHE A 285 3.95 21.78 -3.78
C PHE A 285 3.25 22.68 -2.74
N GLY A 286 3.78 23.89 -2.56
CA GLY A 286 3.23 24.93 -1.68
C GLY A 286 3.20 24.56 -0.19
N ARG A 287 3.99 23.58 0.26
CA ARG A 287 3.93 23.02 1.63
C ARG A 287 4.23 24.03 2.74
N GLU A 288 4.81 25.17 2.42
CA GLU A 288 5.15 26.26 3.33
C GLU A 288 3.94 27.16 3.66
N ASN A 289 2.81 26.99 2.97
CA ASN A 289 1.61 27.81 3.16
C ASN A 289 0.33 26.95 3.12
N ARG A 290 -0.53 27.13 4.13
CA ARG A 290 -1.79 26.39 4.26
C ARG A 290 -2.75 26.60 3.08
N GLU A 291 -2.70 27.74 2.39
CA GLU A 291 -3.59 28.05 1.26
C GLU A 291 -3.12 27.41 -0.05
N THR A 292 -1.81 27.19 -0.21
CA THR A 292 -1.22 26.77 -1.49
C THR A 292 -0.71 25.34 -1.48
N THR A 293 -0.71 24.66 -0.32
CA THR A 293 -0.33 23.25 -0.25
C THR A 293 -1.22 22.39 -1.16
N TYR A 294 -0.60 21.49 -1.93
CA TYR A 294 -1.28 20.58 -2.86
C TYR A 294 -2.50 19.89 -2.26
N PHE A 295 -2.39 19.50 -0.98
CA PHE A 295 -3.43 18.72 -0.31
C PHE A 295 -4.74 19.47 -0.14
N VAL A 296 -4.74 20.81 -0.09
CA VAL A 296 -5.99 21.60 -0.06
C VAL A 296 -6.80 21.39 -1.34
N GLY A 297 -6.18 21.53 -2.51
CA GLY A 297 -6.85 21.29 -3.78
C GLY A 297 -7.35 19.84 -3.92
N MET A 298 -6.58 18.87 -3.41
CA MET A 298 -6.99 17.46 -3.39
C MET A 298 -8.22 17.24 -2.49
N PHE A 299 -8.25 17.83 -1.30
CA PHE A 299 -9.40 17.70 -0.39
C PHE A 299 -10.63 18.49 -0.86
N LEU A 300 -10.46 19.58 -1.62
CA LEU A 300 -11.58 20.25 -2.27
C LEU A 300 -12.22 19.39 -3.37
N ARG A 301 -11.40 18.66 -4.15
CA ARG A 301 -11.92 17.64 -5.09
C ARG A 301 -12.63 16.50 -4.37
N LEU A 302 -12.14 16.09 -3.20
CA LEU A 302 -12.79 15.10 -2.34
C LEU A 302 -14.18 15.58 -1.89
N ILE A 303 -14.30 16.82 -1.38
CA ILE A 303 -15.59 17.42 -0.99
C ILE A 303 -16.53 17.49 -2.19
N ARG A 304 -16.05 18.00 -3.34
CA ARG A 304 -16.83 18.10 -4.58
C ARG A 304 -17.33 16.74 -5.07
N ALA A 305 -16.54 15.68 -4.92
CA ALA A 305 -16.96 14.32 -5.27
C ALA A 305 -18.08 13.81 -4.36
N MET A 306 -18.02 14.13 -3.06
CA MET A 306 -19.09 13.83 -2.10
C MET A 306 -20.36 14.63 -2.39
N ASP A 307 -20.24 15.93 -2.74
CA ASP A 307 -21.36 16.75 -3.19
C ASP A 307 -22.05 16.16 -4.42
N TYR A 308 -21.27 15.71 -5.40
CA TYR A 308 -21.82 15.08 -6.60
C TYR A 308 -22.56 13.79 -6.26
N LEU A 309 -21.96 12.88 -5.48
CA LEU A 309 -22.59 11.61 -5.08
C LEU A 309 -23.90 11.84 -4.32
N THR A 310 -23.89 12.76 -3.35
CA THR A 310 -25.03 13.01 -2.46
C THR A 310 -26.10 13.92 -3.08
N SER A 311 -25.87 14.48 -4.26
CA SER A 311 -26.90 15.17 -5.05
C SER A 311 -27.63 14.25 -6.03
N GLN A 312 -27.18 13.00 -6.21
CA GLN A 312 -27.85 12.06 -7.10
C GLN A 312 -29.23 11.67 -6.55
N PRO A 313 -30.28 11.61 -7.39
CA PRO A 313 -31.63 11.31 -6.94
C PRO A 313 -31.77 9.90 -6.34
N GLU A 314 -30.89 8.97 -6.71
CA GLU A 314 -30.88 7.60 -6.20
C GLU A 314 -30.23 7.49 -4.80
N TRP A 315 -29.47 8.49 -4.34
CA TRP A 315 -28.83 8.45 -3.03
C TRP A 315 -29.88 8.42 -1.91
N ASP A 316 -29.71 7.49 -0.97
CA ASP A 316 -30.63 7.23 0.14
C ASP A 316 -30.78 8.38 1.15
N GLY A 317 -29.98 9.44 1.02
CA GLY A 317 -30.01 10.61 1.87
C GLY A 317 -29.28 10.44 3.21
N LYS A 318 -28.69 9.27 3.48
CA LYS A 318 -28.15 8.94 4.81
C LYS A 318 -26.83 8.17 4.82
N THR A 319 -26.51 7.38 3.80
CA THR A 319 -25.33 6.51 3.81
C THR A 319 -24.31 6.97 2.78
N LEU A 320 -23.22 7.57 3.25
CA LEU A 320 -22.02 7.85 2.45
C LEU A 320 -20.81 7.19 3.09
N ILE A 321 -20.01 6.51 2.25
CA ILE A 321 -18.88 5.68 2.67
C ILE A 321 -17.63 6.10 1.89
N VAL A 322 -16.48 6.18 2.54
CA VAL A 322 -15.21 6.50 1.88
C VAL A 322 -14.15 5.45 2.17
N ILE A 323 -13.52 4.90 1.12
CA ILE A 323 -12.48 3.87 1.23
C ILE A 323 -11.19 4.33 0.56
N GLY A 324 -10.07 4.18 1.25
CA GLY A 324 -8.75 4.38 0.65
C GLY A 324 -7.59 3.79 1.45
N HIS A 325 -6.43 3.69 0.81
CA HIS A 325 -5.19 3.20 1.42
C HIS A 325 -4.03 4.19 1.17
N SER A 326 -3.08 4.29 2.10
CA SER A 326 -1.96 5.25 2.03
C SER A 326 -2.48 6.70 1.92
N GLN A 327 -2.13 7.45 0.86
CA GLN A 327 -2.76 8.76 0.56
C GLN A 327 -4.29 8.71 0.50
N GLY A 328 -4.86 7.58 0.05
CA GLY A 328 -6.30 7.35 0.06
C GLY A 328 -6.84 7.18 1.49
N GLY A 329 -6.04 6.60 2.39
CA GLY A 329 -6.41 6.48 3.80
C GLY A 329 -6.47 7.86 4.49
N GLY A 330 -5.51 8.73 4.18
CA GLY A 330 -5.54 10.14 4.60
C GLY A 330 -6.76 10.89 4.04
N GLN A 331 -7.11 10.66 2.76
CA GLN A 331 -8.35 11.20 2.18
C GLN A 331 -9.60 10.67 2.88
N ALA A 332 -9.66 9.40 3.26
CA ALA A 332 -10.81 8.85 4.00
C ALA A 332 -10.96 9.52 5.38
N LEU A 333 -9.86 9.78 6.09
CA LEU A 333 -9.87 10.55 7.35
C LEU A 333 -10.34 11.99 7.11
N ALA A 334 -9.82 12.66 6.08
CA ALA A 334 -10.22 14.00 5.70
C ALA A 334 -11.71 14.08 5.35
N ALA A 335 -12.24 13.12 4.58
CA ALA A 335 -13.65 13.04 4.24
C ALA A 335 -14.52 12.99 5.50
N GLY A 336 -14.20 12.07 6.42
CA GLY A 336 -14.93 11.91 7.67
C GLY A 336 -14.85 13.13 8.60
N GLY A 337 -13.77 13.91 8.53
CA GLY A 337 -13.56 15.11 9.35
C GLY A 337 -14.11 16.40 8.74
N LEU A 338 -14.29 16.45 7.42
CA LEU A 338 -14.73 17.65 6.69
C LEU A 338 -16.23 17.67 6.40
N ASP A 339 -16.87 16.50 6.41
CA ASP A 339 -18.24 16.31 5.95
C ASP A 339 -19.03 15.35 6.84
N GLU A 340 -20.10 15.86 7.46
CA GLU A 340 -20.93 15.09 8.39
C GLU A 340 -21.81 14.04 7.70
N ARG A 341 -21.98 14.11 6.37
CA ARG A 341 -22.72 13.09 5.60
C ARG A 341 -21.97 11.76 5.57
N VAL A 342 -20.65 11.76 5.80
CA VAL A 342 -19.83 10.55 5.81
C VAL A 342 -20.14 9.73 7.06
N THR A 343 -20.71 8.54 6.84
CA THR A 343 -21.13 7.64 7.93
C THR A 343 -20.14 6.52 8.21
N PHE A 344 -19.29 6.17 7.24
CA PHE A 344 -18.27 5.14 7.41
C PHE A 344 -16.99 5.45 6.63
N ILE A 345 -15.84 5.19 7.25
CA ILE A 345 -14.53 5.30 6.62
C ILE A 345 -13.74 4.00 6.74
N ALA A 346 -13.09 3.60 5.65
CA ALA A 346 -12.14 2.50 5.64
C ALA A 346 -10.76 3.03 5.23
N SER A 347 -9.86 3.16 6.20
CA SER A 347 -8.59 3.89 6.07
C SER A 347 -7.40 2.95 6.28
N GLY A 348 -6.77 2.51 5.19
CA GLY A 348 -5.69 1.53 5.26
C GLY A 348 -4.30 2.19 5.28
N VAL A 349 -3.45 1.85 6.25
CA VAL A 349 -2.09 2.40 6.42
C VAL A 349 -2.02 3.90 6.10
N PRO A 350 -2.84 4.73 6.77
CA PRO A 350 -3.10 6.10 6.35
C PRO A 350 -1.84 6.94 6.29
N ALA A 351 -1.58 7.51 5.11
CA ALA A 351 -0.65 8.61 4.94
C ALA A 351 -1.31 9.92 5.35
N ILE A 352 -0.58 11.03 5.22
CA ILE A 352 -1.08 12.38 5.54
C ILE A 352 -1.48 12.47 7.02
N CYS A 353 -0.75 11.81 7.91
CA CYS A 353 -1.02 11.81 9.35
C CYS A 353 0.26 12.12 10.12
N ASP A 354 0.13 12.86 11.23
CA ASP A 354 1.21 13.18 12.17
C ASP A 354 2.43 13.81 11.46
N HIS A 355 2.18 14.83 10.64
CA HIS A 355 3.23 15.60 9.95
C HIS A 355 4.13 16.35 10.90
N SER A 356 3.63 16.64 12.10
CA SER A 356 4.36 17.23 13.22
C SER A 356 4.99 16.18 14.14
N GLY A 357 5.03 14.89 13.77
CA GLY A 357 5.57 13.81 14.61
C GLY A 357 6.94 14.12 15.24
N ARG A 358 7.84 14.79 14.51
CA ARG A 358 9.17 15.19 15.02
C ARG A 358 9.12 16.17 16.18
N ALA A 359 8.09 17.02 16.27
CA ALA A 359 7.87 17.91 17.41
C ALA A 359 7.54 17.13 18.71
N ALA A 360 7.03 15.90 18.57
CA ALA A 360 6.75 14.98 19.68
C ALA A 360 7.77 13.83 19.80
N GLY A 361 8.96 13.97 19.19
CA GLY A 361 9.99 12.94 19.25
C GLY A 361 9.68 11.66 18.46
N ARG A 362 8.77 11.72 17.48
CA ARG A 362 8.39 10.61 16.60
C ARG A 362 8.80 10.88 15.15
N ILE A 363 8.79 9.85 14.32
CA ILE A 363 8.98 10.02 12.86
C ILE A 363 7.73 10.65 12.23
N ASN A 364 7.91 11.57 11.28
CA ASN A 364 6.79 12.15 10.52
C ASN A 364 6.16 11.13 9.58
N GLY A 365 4.83 11.13 9.47
CA GLY A 365 4.12 10.35 8.45
C GLY A 365 4.32 10.88 7.02
N TRP A 366 4.11 10.03 6.01
CA TRP A 366 4.21 10.41 4.60
C TRP A 366 3.28 11.59 4.26
N PRO A 367 3.72 12.58 3.44
CA PRO A 367 4.94 12.61 2.63
C PRO A 367 6.15 13.21 3.35
N LYS A 368 6.13 13.26 4.69
CA LYS A 368 7.10 14.02 5.50
C LYS A 368 7.10 15.48 5.08
N LEU A 369 5.91 16.09 5.14
CA LEU A 369 5.69 17.49 4.71
C LEU A 369 6.66 18.45 5.37
N VAL A 370 6.89 18.26 6.67
CA VAL A 370 7.75 19.10 7.49
C VAL A 370 9.19 18.61 7.44
N THR A 371 10.06 19.45 6.90
CA THR A 371 11.50 19.27 6.86
C THR A 371 12.07 19.32 8.29
N THR A 372 12.91 18.35 8.63
CA THR A 372 13.77 18.45 9.82
C THR A 372 15.04 19.21 9.44
N LEU A 373 15.29 20.34 10.10
CA LEU A 373 16.46 21.19 9.91
C LEU A 373 17.73 20.51 10.50
N PRO A 374 18.95 21.00 10.15
CA PRO A 374 20.20 20.40 10.65
C PRO A 374 20.34 20.38 12.17
N ASP A 375 19.69 21.31 12.89
CA ASP A 375 19.64 21.36 14.35
C ASP A 375 18.61 20.39 14.97
N GLY A 376 17.91 19.61 14.14
CA GLY A 376 16.89 18.65 14.55
C GLY A 376 15.48 19.25 14.71
N THR A 377 15.31 20.57 14.57
CA THR A 377 14.01 21.24 14.72
C THR A 377 13.18 21.17 13.43
N PRO A 378 11.84 21.26 13.52
CA PRO A 378 10.97 21.32 12.34
C PRO A 378 11.01 22.70 11.66
N ALA A 379 11.01 22.74 10.32
CA ALA A 379 10.84 23.98 9.57
C ALA A 379 9.48 24.66 9.90
N ALA A 380 9.53 25.85 10.50
CA ALA A 380 8.37 26.47 11.15
C ALA A 380 7.18 26.75 10.19
N ALA A 381 7.45 27.26 8.98
CA ALA A 381 6.40 27.56 8.00
C ALA A 381 5.69 26.27 7.53
N GLU A 382 6.47 25.23 7.22
CA GLU A 382 5.96 23.91 6.82
C GLU A 382 5.17 23.26 7.96
N LEU A 383 5.66 23.34 9.20
CA LEU A 383 4.97 22.83 10.38
C LEU A 383 3.61 23.50 10.60
N LYS A 384 3.56 24.83 10.44
CA LYS A 384 2.30 25.59 10.57
C LYS A 384 1.30 25.20 9.48
N ALA A 385 1.75 25.10 8.23
CA ALA A 385 0.89 24.75 7.10
C ALA A 385 0.40 23.30 7.16
N ALA A 386 1.29 22.35 7.50
CA ALA A 386 0.97 20.93 7.51
C ALA A 386 -0.17 20.57 8.50
N GLN A 387 -0.31 21.31 9.59
CA GLN A 387 -1.41 21.10 10.56
C GLN A 387 -2.81 21.28 9.95
N TYR A 388 -2.98 22.07 8.88
CA TYR A 388 -4.29 22.27 8.24
C TYR A 388 -4.68 21.12 7.31
N VAL A 389 -3.73 20.25 6.97
CA VAL A 389 -3.95 19.09 6.10
C VAL A 389 -3.66 17.76 6.79
N ASP A 390 -3.38 17.77 8.09
CA ASP A 390 -3.07 16.57 8.88
C ASP A 390 -4.32 15.73 9.19
N GLY A 391 -4.27 14.45 8.82
CA GLY A 391 -5.27 13.42 9.08
C GLY A 391 -5.63 13.25 10.55
N VAL A 392 -4.71 13.53 11.47
CA VAL A 392 -4.97 13.51 12.92
C VAL A 392 -6.01 14.57 13.29
N ASN A 393 -5.90 15.77 12.71
CA ASN A 393 -6.80 16.88 12.98
C ASN A 393 -8.18 16.65 12.35
N PHE A 394 -8.25 16.04 11.16
CA PHE A 394 -9.53 15.60 10.60
C PHE A 394 -10.19 14.48 11.40
N ALA A 395 -9.41 13.49 11.85
CA ALA A 395 -9.93 12.36 12.63
C ALA A 395 -10.66 12.83 13.91
N SER A 396 -10.14 13.87 14.58
CA SER A 396 -10.77 14.46 15.78
C SER A 396 -12.17 15.06 15.55
N ARG A 397 -12.56 15.27 14.29
CA ARG A 397 -13.87 15.80 13.89
C ARG A 397 -14.82 14.72 13.38
N SER A 398 -14.30 13.54 13.07
CA SER A 398 -15.09 12.51 12.42
C SER A 398 -16.04 11.78 13.38
N LYS A 399 -17.32 11.79 13.03
CA LYS A 399 -18.38 11.00 13.68
C LYS A 399 -18.64 9.67 12.96
N ALA A 400 -17.96 9.40 11.85
CA ALA A 400 -18.12 8.19 11.07
C ALA A 400 -17.62 6.97 11.83
N ASP A 401 -18.29 5.83 11.64
CA ASP A 401 -17.75 4.54 12.03
C ASP A 401 -16.52 4.22 11.15
N ALA A 402 -15.55 3.49 11.68
CA ALA A 402 -14.24 3.37 11.05
C ALA A 402 -13.63 1.97 11.14
N ILE A 403 -12.97 1.57 10.06
CA ILE A 403 -11.99 0.49 10.05
C ILE A 403 -10.65 1.01 9.57
N MET A 404 -9.59 0.74 10.33
CA MET A 404 -8.22 1.12 9.99
C MET A 404 -7.33 -0.12 9.86
N SER A 405 -6.29 -0.08 9.03
CA SER A 405 -5.23 -1.09 9.05
C SER A 405 -3.88 -0.47 9.33
N VAL A 406 -3.02 -1.15 10.09
CA VAL A 406 -1.70 -0.65 10.49
C VAL A 406 -0.65 -1.74 10.33
N GLY A 407 0.47 -1.42 9.68
CA GLY A 407 1.65 -2.28 9.59
C GLY A 407 2.73 -1.84 10.58
N PHE A 408 3.14 -2.71 11.50
CA PHE A 408 4.09 -2.32 12.56
C PHE A 408 5.53 -2.22 12.09
N ILE A 409 5.83 -2.42 10.80
CA ILE A 409 7.16 -2.17 10.25
C ILE A 409 7.13 -1.17 9.08
N ASP A 410 5.98 -0.51 8.87
CA ASP A 410 5.80 0.49 7.82
C ASP A 410 6.66 1.74 8.07
N VAL A 411 7.60 2.02 7.17
CA VAL A 411 8.48 3.21 7.22
C VAL A 411 7.95 4.40 6.42
N THR A 412 6.91 4.17 5.62
CA THR A 412 6.25 5.18 4.79
C THR A 412 5.15 5.85 5.60
N CYS A 413 4.22 5.05 6.14
CA CYS A 413 3.17 5.50 7.05
C CYS A 413 3.41 4.84 8.41
N PRO A 414 4.30 5.40 9.25
CA PRO A 414 4.68 4.80 10.51
C PRO A 414 3.46 4.45 11.38
N PRO A 415 3.49 3.33 12.11
CA PRO A 415 2.34 2.92 12.91
C PRO A 415 1.99 3.96 13.98
N SER A 416 2.97 4.69 14.50
CA SER A 416 2.73 5.82 15.41
C SER A 416 1.90 6.94 14.77
N SER A 417 2.14 7.29 13.50
CA SER A 417 1.33 8.29 12.80
C SER A 417 -0.09 7.80 12.53
N CYS A 418 -0.24 6.50 12.23
CA CYS A 418 -1.55 5.89 12.04
C CYS A 418 -2.37 5.90 13.35
N TYR A 419 -1.74 5.50 14.46
CA TYR A 419 -2.40 5.47 15.78
C TYR A 419 -2.70 6.87 16.32
N ALA A 420 -1.83 7.86 16.06
CA ALA A 420 -2.13 9.25 16.38
C ALA A 420 -3.47 9.70 15.76
N ALA A 421 -3.78 9.27 14.53
CA ALA A 421 -5.08 9.56 13.91
C ALA A 421 -6.19 8.64 14.43
N TYR A 422 -5.95 7.33 14.54
CA TYR A 422 -6.94 6.35 15.03
C TYR A 422 -7.49 6.72 16.41
N ASN A 423 -6.62 7.17 17.32
CA ASN A 423 -6.97 7.49 18.69
C ASN A 423 -7.92 8.70 18.76
N GLN A 424 -7.91 9.59 17.75
CA GLN A 424 -8.81 10.76 17.66
C GLN A 424 -10.20 10.47 17.10
N LEU A 425 -10.42 9.32 16.43
CA LEU A 425 -11.72 8.96 15.86
C LEU A 425 -12.78 8.78 16.96
N LYS A 426 -13.99 9.32 16.73
CA LYS A 426 -15.09 9.36 17.71
C LYS A 426 -16.21 8.34 17.45
N GLY A 427 -16.39 7.88 16.22
CA GLY A 427 -17.34 6.82 15.87
C GLY A 427 -16.89 5.44 16.33
N LYS A 428 -17.71 4.39 16.11
CA LYS A 428 -17.30 3.01 16.39
C LYS A 428 -16.10 2.69 15.52
N LYS A 429 -14.99 2.26 16.12
CA LYS A 429 -13.73 2.05 15.42
C LYS A 429 -13.14 0.68 15.67
N GLN A 430 -12.54 0.13 14.62
CA GLN A 430 -11.80 -1.14 14.65
C GLN A 430 -10.47 -0.97 13.92
N VAL A 431 -9.44 -1.71 14.35
CA VAL A 431 -8.10 -1.69 13.75
C VAL A 431 -7.62 -3.09 13.42
N ILE A 432 -7.08 -3.26 12.21
CA ILE A 432 -6.40 -4.48 11.76
C ILE A 432 -4.90 -4.25 11.92
N ASN A 433 -4.32 -4.84 12.96
CA ASN A 433 -2.88 -4.81 13.20
C ASN A 433 -2.17 -5.93 12.44
N LYS A 434 -1.02 -5.59 11.82
CA LYS A 434 -0.15 -6.53 11.13
C LYS A 434 1.31 -6.32 11.57
N PRO A 435 1.80 -7.06 12.58
CA PRO A 435 3.13 -6.85 13.15
C PRO A 435 4.30 -6.96 12.18
N LEU A 436 4.15 -7.75 11.12
CA LEU A 436 5.19 -8.02 10.12
C LEU A 436 4.96 -7.29 8.79
N MET A 437 3.94 -6.43 8.71
CA MET A 437 3.59 -5.73 7.46
C MET A 437 4.27 -4.37 7.40
N GLY A 438 4.95 -4.11 6.27
CA GLY A 438 5.44 -2.79 5.90
C GLY A 438 4.35 -1.94 5.26
N HIS A 439 4.70 -1.11 4.27
CA HIS A 439 3.72 -0.33 3.53
C HIS A 439 2.97 -1.18 2.50
N ALA A 440 1.84 -1.76 2.89
CA ALA A 440 1.07 -2.64 2.01
C ALA A 440 -0.45 -2.57 2.27
N ALA A 441 -1.22 -2.94 1.24
CA ALA A 441 -2.67 -3.14 1.28
C ALA A 441 -2.99 -4.55 0.73
N PRO A 442 -2.70 -5.62 1.49
CA PRO A 442 -2.93 -6.98 1.02
C PRO A 442 -4.41 -7.30 0.84
N GLY A 443 -4.69 -8.36 0.07
CA GLY A 443 -6.05 -8.73 -0.31
C GLY A 443 -6.99 -9.07 0.86
N ASP A 444 -6.47 -9.54 1.99
CA ASP A 444 -7.25 -9.79 3.20
C ASP A 444 -7.73 -8.49 3.86
N ILE A 445 -6.92 -7.42 3.87
CA ILE A 445 -7.35 -6.09 4.32
C ILE A 445 -8.44 -5.53 3.39
N HIS A 446 -8.24 -5.63 2.06
CA HIS A 446 -9.27 -5.21 1.10
C HIS A 446 -10.61 -5.96 1.29
N LYS A 447 -10.55 -7.26 1.59
CA LYS A 447 -11.74 -8.08 1.89
C LYS A 447 -12.40 -7.65 3.19
N ALA A 448 -11.63 -7.45 4.25
CA ALA A 448 -12.13 -7.03 5.55
C ALA A 448 -12.81 -5.64 5.48
N PHE A 449 -12.19 -4.68 4.80
CA PHE A 449 -12.76 -3.34 4.61
C PHE A 449 -14.10 -3.41 3.87
N PHE A 450 -14.16 -4.16 2.77
CA PHE A 450 -15.41 -4.27 2.01
C PHE A 450 -16.49 -5.09 2.73
N ALA A 451 -16.10 -6.05 3.58
CA ALA A 451 -17.02 -6.74 4.46
C ALA A 451 -17.62 -5.79 5.51
N ALA A 452 -16.79 -4.95 6.13
CA ALA A 452 -17.24 -3.93 7.07
C ALA A 452 -18.18 -2.91 6.42
N VAL A 453 -17.89 -2.48 5.19
CA VAL A 453 -18.80 -1.64 4.39
C VAL A 453 -20.17 -2.28 4.21
N LYS A 454 -20.23 -3.55 3.80
CA LYS A 454 -21.53 -4.24 3.63
C LYS A 454 -22.28 -4.39 4.95
N ALA A 455 -21.57 -4.63 6.05
CA ALA A 455 -22.16 -4.70 7.38
C ALA A 455 -22.74 -3.33 7.80
N HIS A 456 -22.00 -2.25 7.57
CA HIS A 456 -22.45 -0.88 7.84
C HIS A 456 -23.68 -0.50 7.01
N VAL A 457 -23.66 -0.77 5.70
CA VAL A 457 -24.84 -0.55 4.82
C VAL A 457 -26.06 -1.29 5.35
N LYS A 458 -25.91 -2.54 5.80
CA LYS A 458 -27.01 -3.31 6.38
C LYS A 458 -27.50 -2.70 7.70
N GLU A 459 -26.61 -2.20 8.55
CA GLU A 459 -26.98 -1.49 9.78
C GLU A 459 -27.77 -0.20 9.46
N GLN A 460 -27.31 0.60 8.50
CA GLN A 460 -27.97 1.86 8.11
C GLN A 460 -29.33 1.63 7.43
N ALA A 461 -29.50 0.54 6.69
CA ALA A 461 -30.78 0.18 6.10
C ALA A 461 -31.87 -0.14 7.15
N GLY A 462 -31.46 -0.56 8.35
CA GLY A 462 -32.38 -0.85 9.47
C GLY A 462 -32.72 0.36 10.36
N LYS A 463 -32.03 1.49 10.17
CA LYS A 463 -32.34 2.78 10.81
C LYS A 463 -33.24 3.61 9.90
#